data_AF-A0A1H8HB73-F1
#
_entry.id   AF-A0A1H8HB73-F1
#
_cell.length_a   1.000
_cell.length_b   1.000
_cell.length_c   1.000
_cell.angle_alpha   90.00
_cell.angle_beta   90.00
_cell.angle_gamma   90.00
#
_symmetry.space_group_name_H-M   'P 1'
#
loop_
_entity.id
_entity.type
_entity.pdbx_description
1 polymer ?
#
loop_
_entity_poly.entity_id
_entity_poly.type
_entity_poly.pdbx_seq_one_letter_code
_entity_poly.pdbx_strand_id
1 'polypeptide(L)'
;MTKQLPRYCEINRNMKFRASSSLIQARRYERSQIIVDTEPPENTQWIMSRFDLPLRRSNAQFRITKANGVSENITLNNRKRQMLQALMRSPVYCASPVRLSDIVFRLWRENGINIETQLYQDHDFDENIRYGIYVLTDQVRYLGEARSMERDDTSFGVEA
;
A
#
# COMPACT_ATOMS: atom_id res chain seq x y z
N MET A 1 14.43 26.72 -0.51
CA MET A 1 13.75 26.16 -1.70
C MET A 1 12.45 25.55 -1.23
N THR A 2 11.38 26.32 -1.25
CA THR A 2 10.02 25.91 -0.88
C THR A 2 9.56 24.88 -1.90
N LYS A 3 9.47 23.61 -1.49
CA LYS A 3 8.84 22.57 -2.31
C LYS A 3 7.37 22.92 -2.39
N GLN A 4 6.99 23.63 -3.45
CA GLN A 4 5.61 23.95 -3.73
C GLN A 4 4.85 22.62 -3.84
N LEU A 5 3.93 22.35 -2.92
CA LEU A 5 3.07 21.16 -2.94
C LEU A 5 2.05 21.33 -4.10
N PRO A 6 2.05 20.48 -5.14
CA PRO A 6 0.99 20.45 -6.13
C PRO A 6 -0.41 20.38 -5.53
N ARG A 7 -1.29 21.15 -6.18
CA ARG A 7 -2.71 21.28 -5.88
C ARG A 7 -3.39 19.92 -5.73
N TYR A 8 -3.87 19.69 -4.51
CA TYR A 8 -4.95 18.80 -4.11
C TYR A 8 -4.79 17.29 -4.36
N CYS A 9 -4.50 16.57 -3.28
CA CYS A 9 -5.01 15.21 -3.06
C CYS A 9 -6.24 15.30 -2.16
N GLU A 10 -7.39 15.67 -2.73
CA GLU A 10 -8.67 15.51 -2.05
C GLU A 10 -8.86 14.03 -1.70
N ILE A 11 -9.00 13.74 -0.40
CA ILE A 11 -9.37 12.42 0.07
C ILE A 11 -10.71 12.09 -0.59
N ASN A 12 -10.69 11.06 -1.44
CA ASN A 12 -11.85 10.56 -2.13
C ASN A 12 -12.86 10.02 -1.10
N ARG A 13 -13.71 10.89 -0.50
CA ARG A 13 -14.82 10.49 0.38
C ARG A 13 -15.83 9.58 -0.33
N ASN A 14 -15.72 9.48 -1.66
CA ASN A 14 -16.52 8.64 -2.54
C ASN A 14 -15.77 7.36 -2.98
N MET A 15 -15.04 6.68 -2.08
CA MET A 15 -14.64 5.30 -2.33
C MET A 15 -15.92 4.44 -2.34
N LYS A 16 -16.62 4.40 -3.49
CA LYS A 16 -17.81 3.58 -3.70
C LYS A 16 -17.36 2.12 -3.73
N PHE A 17 -17.27 1.52 -2.55
CA PHE A 17 -17.11 0.09 -2.37
C PHE A 17 -18.27 -0.59 -3.12
N ARG A 18 -17.97 -1.32 -4.20
CA ARG A 18 -18.97 -2.21 -4.81
C ARG A 18 -19.40 -3.20 -3.72
N ALA A 19 -20.63 -3.02 -3.25
CA ALA A 19 -21.20 -3.75 -2.15
C ALA A 19 -21.23 -5.24 -2.47
N SER A 20 -20.39 -6.02 -1.79
CA SER A 20 -20.54 -7.44 -1.46
C SER A 20 -19.29 -7.87 -0.66
N SER A 21 -19.43 -8.03 0.66
CA SER A 21 -18.37 -8.34 1.66
C SER A 21 -17.39 -7.19 1.97
N SER A 22 -17.49 -6.40 3.03
CA SER A 22 -18.46 -6.25 4.14
C SER A 22 -18.28 -4.82 4.69
N LEU A 23 -19.37 -4.15 5.10
CA LEU A 23 -19.28 -2.81 5.74
C LEU A 23 -18.32 -2.79 6.94
N ILE A 24 -18.15 -3.93 7.61
CA ILE A 24 -17.22 -4.13 8.73
C ILE A 24 -15.76 -3.97 8.28
N GLN A 25 -15.40 -4.52 7.12
CA GLN A 25 -14.04 -4.40 6.57
C GLN A 25 -13.74 -2.98 6.08
N ALA A 26 -14.72 -2.31 5.43
CA ALA A 26 -14.58 -0.90 5.06
C ALA A 26 -14.41 -0.02 6.32
N ARG A 27 -15.24 -0.21 7.35
CA ARG A 27 -15.10 0.48 8.65
C ARG A 27 -13.77 0.19 9.34
N ARG A 28 -13.20 -1.01 9.18
CA ARG A 28 -11.90 -1.38 9.76
C ARG A 28 -10.75 -0.69 9.04
N TYR A 29 -10.86 -0.50 7.73
CA TYR A 29 -9.91 0.30 6.94
C TYR A 29 -10.08 1.81 7.22
N GLU A 30 -11.30 2.31 7.35
CA GLU A 30 -11.54 3.69 7.79
C GLU A 30 -10.98 3.96 9.19
N ARG A 31 -10.98 2.97 10.09
CA ARG A 31 -10.34 3.05 11.41
C ARG A 31 -8.82 3.07 11.39
N SER A 32 -8.16 2.76 10.28
CA SER A 32 -6.71 2.99 10.14
C SER A 32 -6.40 4.40 9.64
N GLN A 33 -7.38 5.31 9.65
CA GLN A 33 -7.13 6.72 9.45
C GLN A 33 -6.90 7.42 10.79
N ILE A 34 -5.76 8.08 10.92
CA ILE A 34 -5.45 8.93 12.07
C ILE A 34 -5.20 10.36 11.60
N ILE A 35 -5.59 11.33 12.42
CA ILE A 35 -5.26 12.73 12.19
C ILE A 35 -3.92 12.99 12.85
N VAL A 36 -3.01 13.64 12.14
CA VAL A 36 -1.69 14.00 12.63
C VAL A 36 -1.55 15.52 12.53
N ASP A 37 -1.36 16.16 13.67
CA ASP A 37 -1.29 17.63 13.80
C ASP A 37 0.13 18.20 13.60
N THR A 38 1.06 17.35 13.15
CA THR A 38 2.45 17.73 12.85
C THR A 38 2.69 17.74 11.35
N GLU A 39 3.86 18.18 10.90
CA GLU A 39 4.27 18.03 9.50
C GLU A 39 4.52 16.55 9.13
N PRO A 40 4.35 16.20 7.85
CA PRO A 40 4.66 14.86 7.36
C PRO A 40 6.17 14.60 7.35
N PRO A 41 6.62 13.34 7.39
CA PRO A 41 8.03 13.01 7.30
C PRO A 41 8.66 13.61 6.03
N GLU A 42 9.82 14.26 6.14
CA GLU A 42 10.49 14.94 5.01
C GLU A 42 10.83 14.01 3.84
N ASN A 43 11.01 12.72 4.13
CA ASN A 43 11.31 11.68 3.15
C ASN A 43 10.06 11.07 2.50
N THR A 44 8.86 11.63 2.74
CA THR A 44 7.61 11.14 2.13
C THR A 44 7.72 11.20 0.60
N GLN A 45 7.49 10.06 -0.03
CA GLN A 45 7.56 9.90 -1.48
C GLN A 45 6.30 10.42 -2.14
N TRP A 46 6.50 11.21 -3.20
CA TRP A 46 5.44 11.53 -4.14
C TRP A 46 5.52 10.63 -5.36
N ILE A 47 4.49 9.80 -5.53
CA ILE A 47 4.34 8.96 -6.72
C ILE A 47 3.29 9.60 -7.61
N MET A 48 3.73 10.38 -8.59
CA MET A 48 2.86 11.03 -9.57
C MET A 48 2.63 10.14 -10.80
N SER A 49 3.59 9.27 -11.09
CA SER A 49 3.61 8.41 -12.26
C SER A 49 3.88 6.96 -11.89
N ARG A 50 3.49 6.07 -12.81
CA ARG A 50 3.78 4.64 -12.70
C ARG A 50 5.28 4.33 -12.71
N PHE A 51 6.09 5.24 -13.22
CA PHE A 51 7.55 5.11 -13.35
C PHE A 51 8.29 5.51 -12.07
N ASP A 52 7.62 6.24 -11.17
CA ASP A 52 8.19 6.61 -9.86
C ASP A 52 8.19 5.40 -8.89
N LEU A 53 7.39 4.39 -9.21
CA LEU A 53 7.38 3.11 -8.48
C LEU A 53 8.59 2.24 -8.85
N PRO A 54 9.08 1.40 -7.92
CA PRO A 54 10.14 0.42 -8.21
C PRO A 54 9.84 -0.40 -9.47
N LEU A 55 10.79 -0.52 -10.40
CA LEU A 55 10.52 -1.07 -11.74
C LEU A 55 10.20 -2.57 -11.76
N ARG A 56 10.73 -3.35 -10.81
CA ARG A 56 10.60 -4.81 -10.83
C ARG A 56 9.20 -5.28 -10.47
N ARG A 57 8.65 -6.18 -11.30
CA ARG A 57 7.29 -6.72 -11.18
C ARG A 57 7.21 -8.24 -11.00
N SER A 58 8.35 -8.95 -11.10
CA SER A 58 8.43 -10.40 -10.88
C SER A 58 7.96 -10.80 -9.47
N ASN A 59 7.66 -12.08 -9.28
CA ASN A 59 7.26 -12.60 -7.98
C ASN A 59 8.39 -12.43 -6.97
N ALA A 60 8.05 -11.98 -5.76
CA ALA A 60 8.99 -11.70 -4.69
C ALA A 60 8.42 -12.17 -3.36
N GLN A 61 9.27 -12.75 -2.51
CA GLN A 61 8.91 -13.16 -1.16
C GLN A 61 9.22 -12.06 -0.14
N PHE A 62 8.32 -11.88 0.80
CA PHE A 62 8.42 -10.94 1.90
C PHE A 62 8.03 -11.64 3.20
N ARG A 63 8.77 -11.36 4.26
CA ARG A 63 8.36 -11.69 5.63
C ARG A 63 7.72 -10.46 6.24
N ILE A 64 6.49 -10.61 6.71
CA ILE A 64 5.75 -9.58 7.44
C ILE A 64 5.72 -10.00 8.89
N THR A 65 6.10 -9.10 9.79
CA THR A 65 5.99 -9.28 11.24
C THR A 65 5.04 -8.22 11.78
N LYS A 66 3.90 -8.67 12.30
CA LYS A 66 2.84 -7.83 12.84
C LYS A 66 3.21 -7.31 14.23
N ALA A 67 2.51 -6.29 14.70
CA ALA A 67 2.73 -5.71 16.03
C ALA A 67 2.58 -6.72 17.19
N ASN A 68 1.80 -7.79 17.02
CA ASN A 68 1.67 -8.87 18.00
C ASN A 68 2.82 -9.91 17.93
N GLY A 69 3.84 -9.69 17.12
CA GLY A 69 4.98 -10.58 16.91
C GLY A 69 4.73 -11.72 15.91
N VAL A 70 3.49 -11.94 15.47
CA VAL A 70 3.18 -12.98 14.49
C VAL A 70 3.83 -12.63 13.16
N SER A 71 4.59 -13.58 12.62
CA SER A 71 5.27 -13.43 11.34
C SER A 71 4.69 -14.38 10.29
N GLU A 72 4.51 -13.88 9.07
CA GLU A 72 4.09 -14.67 7.92
C GLU A 72 4.92 -14.34 6.68
N ASN A 73 5.13 -15.34 5.82
CA ASN A 73 5.77 -15.14 4.53
C ASN A 73 4.71 -15.03 3.46
N ILE A 74 4.78 -13.99 2.64
CA ILE A 74 3.88 -13.78 1.50
C ILE A 74 4.67 -13.66 0.20
N THR A 75 4.03 -14.02 -0.90
CA THR A 75 4.54 -13.75 -2.24
C THR A 75 3.70 -12.65 -2.89
N LEU A 76 4.37 -11.59 -3.32
CA LEU A 76 3.75 -10.49 -4.06
C LEU A 76 4.36 -10.34 -5.45
N ASN A 77 3.56 -9.83 -6.37
CA ASN A 77 3.98 -9.52 -7.73
C ASN A 77 3.33 -8.23 -8.20
N ASN A 78 3.71 -7.80 -9.41
CA ASN A 78 3.10 -6.66 -10.09
C ASN A 78 3.06 -5.40 -9.22
N ARG A 79 1.96 -4.65 -9.29
CA ARG A 79 1.77 -3.38 -8.57
C ARG A 79 1.79 -3.55 -7.05
N LYS A 80 1.31 -4.68 -6.52
CA LYS A 80 1.32 -4.96 -5.07
C LYS A 80 2.75 -5.02 -4.55
N ARG A 81 3.63 -5.73 -5.26
CA ARG A 81 5.07 -5.74 -4.96
C ARG A 81 5.66 -4.33 -5.01
N GLN A 82 5.44 -3.61 -6.11
CA GLN A 82 6.04 -2.29 -6.30
C GLN A 82 5.62 -1.30 -5.21
N MET A 83 4.34 -1.30 -4.85
CA MET A 83 3.80 -0.44 -3.79
C MET A 83 4.37 -0.82 -2.43
N LEU A 84 4.42 -2.11 -2.09
CA LEU A 84 5.04 -2.54 -0.81
C LEU A 84 6.51 -2.12 -0.74
N GLN A 85 7.27 -2.29 -1.82
CA GLN A 85 8.67 -1.86 -1.87
C GLN A 85 8.83 -0.34 -1.78
N ALA A 86 7.90 0.45 -2.31
CA ALA A 86 7.90 1.89 -2.12
C ALA A 86 7.65 2.26 -0.65
N LEU A 87 6.63 1.65 -0.03
CA LEU A 87 6.29 1.85 1.38
C LEU A 87 7.40 1.40 2.34
N MET A 88 8.15 0.36 1.99
CA MET A 88 9.33 -0.08 2.75
C MET A 88 10.48 0.94 2.74
N ARG A 89 10.53 1.85 1.74
CA ARG A 89 11.58 2.87 1.65
C ARG A 89 11.22 4.12 2.43
N SER A 90 9.99 4.60 2.29
CA SER A 90 9.45 5.71 3.07
C SER A 90 7.93 5.80 2.91
N PRO A 91 7.26 6.62 3.74
CA PRO A 91 5.84 6.93 3.58
C PRO A 91 5.51 7.47 2.19
N VAL A 92 4.28 7.27 1.73
CA VAL A 92 3.85 7.63 0.36
C VAL A 92 2.61 8.52 0.40
N TYR A 93 2.64 9.67 -0.29
CA TYR A 93 1.45 10.51 -0.44
C TYR A 93 0.31 9.75 -1.15
N CYS A 94 -0.92 9.97 -0.69
CA CYS A 94 -2.13 9.42 -1.29
C CYS A 94 -2.41 10.01 -2.68
N ALA A 95 -1.72 9.54 -3.71
CA ALA A 95 -1.84 10.07 -5.07
C ALA A 95 -2.97 9.40 -5.87
N SER A 96 -3.96 10.20 -6.28
CA SER A 96 -5.04 9.80 -7.20
C SER A 96 -4.59 9.40 -8.63
N PRO A 97 -3.62 10.08 -9.29
CA PRO A 97 -3.26 9.84 -10.70
C PRO A 97 -2.87 8.39 -11.04
N VAL A 98 -2.32 7.66 -10.07
CA VAL A 98 -1.85 6.28 -10.21
C VAL A 98 -2.73 5.26 -9.47
N ARG A 99 -3.85 5.70 -8.89
CA ARG A 99 -4.80 4.87 -8.12
C ARG A 99 -4.13 4.03 -7.04
N LEU A 100 -3.22 4.62 -6.27
CA LEU A 100 -2.49 3.90 -5.22
C LEU A 100 -3.42 3.35 -4.14
N SER A 101 -4.53 4.04 -3.86
CA SER A 101 -5.54 3.63 -2.88
C SER A 101 -6.09 2.22 -3.14
N ASP A 102 -6.32 1.86 -4.41
CA ASP A 102 -6.78 0.51 -4.76
C ASP A 102 -5.70 -0.54 -4.46
N ILE A 103 -4.43 -0.22 -4.74
CA ILE A 103 -3.31 -1.13 -4.48
C ILE A 103 -3.10 -1.30 -2.97
N VAL A 104 -3.14 -0.21 -2.20
CA VAL A 104 -3.03 -0.24 -0.73
C VAL A 104 -4.18 -1.03 -0.12
N PHE A 105 -5.41 -0.79 -0.58
CA PHE A 105 -6.57 -1.53 -0.10
C PHE A 105 -6.43 -3.03 -0.37
N ARG A 106 -5.91 -3.42 -1.54
CA ARG A 106 -5.65 -4.83 -1.86
C ARG A 106 -4.51 -5.43 -1.03
N LEU A 107 -3.44 -4.69 -0.75
CA LEU A 107 -2.38 -5.14 0.16
C LEU A 107 -2.93 -5.39 1.56
N TRP A 108 -3.80 -4.51 2.05
CA TRP A 108 -4.46 -4.68 3.34
C TRP A 108 -5.44 -5.86 3.35
N ARG A 109 -6.36 -5.91 2.39
CA ARG A 109 -7.46 -6.90 2.36
C ARG A 109 -7.00 -8.30 1.98
N GLU A 110 -6.20 -8.42 0.93
CA GLU A 110 -5.81 -9.72 0.36
C GLU A 110 -4.56 -10.29 1.02
N ASN A 111 -3.68 -9.42 1.55
CA ASN A 111 -2.37 -9.81 2.07
C ASN A 111 -2.20 -9.53 3.56
N GLY A 112 -3.21 -8.95 4.23
CA GLY A 112 -3.21 -8.75 5.68
C GLY A 112 -2.14 -7.78 6.17
N ILE A 113 -1.61 -6.93 5.28
CA ILE A 113 -0.55 -5.96 5.60
C ILE A 113 -1.19 -4.73 6.21
N ASN A 114 -0.74 -4.36 7.41
CA ASN A 114 -1.20 -3.15 8.06
C ASN A 114 -0.52 -1.93 7.45
N ILE A 115 -1.35 -1.09 6.83
CA ILE A 115 -0.98 0.20 6.25
C ILE A 115 -1.94 1.22 6.83
N GLU A 116 -1.39 2.20 7.52
CA GLU A 116 -2.12 3.32 8.10
C GLU A 116 -2.25 4.44 7.07
N THR A 117 -3.37 5.16 7.10
CA THR A 117 -3.55 6.37 6.30
C THR A 117 -3.56 7.57 7.24
N GLN A 118 -2.43 8.23 7.36
CA GLN A 118 -2.25 9.39 8.23
C GLN A 118 -2.73 10.64 7.49
N LEU A 119 -3.62 11.40 8.12
CA LEU A 119 -4.20 12.62 7.58
C LEU A 119 -3.50 13.82 8.19
N TYR A 120 -2.77 14.53 7.35
CA TYR A 120 -1.99 15.70 7.73
C TYR A 120 -2.75 16.97 7.34
N GLN A 121 -2.70 17.98 8.20
CA GLN A 121 -3.22 19.30 7.89
C GLN A 121 -2.26 20.03 6.96
N ASP A 122 -2.82 20.73 5.99
CA ASP A 122 -2.02 21.62 5.16
C ASP A 122 -1.98 23.00 5.82
N HIS A 123 -0.81 23.39 6.35
CA HIS A 123 -0.64 24.69 7.00
C HIS A 123 -0.64 25.87 6.01
N ASP A 124 -0.42 25.60 4.71
CA ASP A 124 -0.39 26.62 3.66
C ASP A 124 -1.76 26.88 3.02
N PHE A 125 -2.77 26.03 3.29
CA PHE A 125 -4.10 26.10 2.68
C PHE A 125 -5.21 26.20 3.75
N ASP A 126 -6.48 26.21 3.30
CA ASP A 126 -7.67 26.23 4.16
C ASP A 126 -7.53 25.19 5.29
N GLU A 127 -7.82 25.63 6.52
CA GLU A 127 -7.79 24.82 7.74
C GLU A 127 -8.57 23.50 7.64
N ASN A 128 -9.48 23.41 6.67
CA ASN A 128 -10.33 22.25 6.41
C ASN A 128 -9.75 21.23 5.41
N ILE A 129 -8.61 21.51 4.77
CA ILE A 129 -8.00 20.60 3.79
C ILE A 129 -6.98 19.70 4.48
N ARG A 130 -7.13 18.40 4.24
CA ARG A 130 -6.20 17.37 4.71
C ARG A 130 -5.75 16.52 3.55
N TYR A 131 -4.48 16.15 3.55
CA TYR A 131 -3.93 15.17 2.63
C TYR A 131 -3.56 13.89 3.37
N GLY A 132 -3.72 12.77 2.67
CA GLY A 132 -3.39 11.46 3.22
C GLY A 132 -1.97 11.03 2.89
N ILE A 133 -1.33 10.32 3.81
CA ILE A 133 -0.05 9.63 3.63
C ILE A 133 -0.21 8.18 4.08
N TYR A 134 0.21 7.25 3.24
CA TYR A 134 0.28 5.84 3.57
C TYR A 134 1.56 5.53 4.33
N VAL A 135 1.42 4.93 5.50
CA VAL A 135 2.51 4.52 6.38
C VAL A 135 2.42 3.01 6.61
N LEU A 136 3.50 2.30 6.35
CA LEU A 136 3.61 0.88 6.65
C LEU A 136 3.88 0.70 8.14
N THR A 137 2.98 0.03 8.85
CA THR A 137 3.11 -0.17 10.31
C THR A 137 3.63 -1.56 10.69
N ASP A 138 3.45 -2.55 9.81
CA ASP A 138 4.08 -3.86 9.99
C ASP A 138 5.57 -3.81 9.63
N GLN A 139 6.38 -4.61 10.32
CA GLN A 139 7.77 -4.79 9.95
C GLN A 139 7.84 -5.73 8.73
N VAL A 140 8.37 -5.24 7.62
CA VAL A 140 8.48 -6.03 6.38
C VAL A 140 9.94 -6.21 6.00
N ARG A 141 10.30 -7.45 5.68
CA ARG A 141 11.64 -7.82 5.18
C ARG A 141 11.52 -8.51 3.83
N TYR A 142 12.30 -8.02 2.86
CA TYR A 142 12.43 -8.68 1.57
C TYR A 142 13.29 -9.94 1.71
N LEU A 143 12.80 -11.08 1.19
CA LEU A 143 13.47 -12.38 1.26
C LEU A 143 14.13 -12.80 -0.06
N GLY A 144 13.73 -12.22 -1.19
CA GLY A 144 14.26 -12.55 -2.51
C GLY A 144 13.19 -12.66 -3.58
N GLU A 145 13.61 -12.93 -4.81
CA GLU A 145 12.70 -13.26 -5.91
C GLU A 145 12.12 -14.67 -5.67
N ALA A 146 10.82 -14.83 -5.87
CA ALA A 146 10.18 -16.14 -5.81
C ALA A 146 10.26 -16.77 -7.21
N ARG A 147 10.72 -18.02 -7.31
CA ARG A 147 10.54 -18.79 -8.54
C ARG A 147 9.04 -18.98 -8.75
N SER A 148 8.56 -18.73 -9.96
CA SER A 148 7.24 -19.19 -10.36
C SER A 148 7.24 -20.71 -10.17
N MET A 149 6.47 -21.21 -9.21
CA MET A 149 6.17 -22.63 -9.18
C MET A 149 5.28 -22.87 -10.39
N GLU A 150 5.87 -23.24 -11.52
CA GLU A 150 5.12 -23.91 -12.57
C GLU A 150 4.45 -25.10 -11.88
N ARG A 151 3.12 -25.19 -11.99
CA ARG A 151 2.46 -26.42 -11.61
C ARG A 151 2.97 -27.43 -12.61
N ASP A 152 3.89 -28.29 -12.18
CA ASP A 152 4.14 -29.54 -12.86
C ASP A 152 2.84 -30.35 -12.78
N ASP A 153 1.94 -30.09 -13.72
CA ASP A 153 0.85 -30.99 -14.07
C ASP A 153 1.46 -32.19 -14.83
N THR A 154 2.46 -32.85 -14.24
CA THR A 154 2.92 -34.17 -14.67
C THR A 154 2.23 -35.19 -13.78
N SER A 155 0.95 -35.44 -14.10
CA SER A 155 0.14 -36.46 -13.46
C SER A 155 -0.19 -37.55 -14.47
N PHE A 156 0.48 -38.68 -14.24
CA PHE A 156 0.15 -40.06 -14.61
C PHE A 156 0.30 -40.49 -16.07
N GLY A 157 1.39 -41.22 -16.30
CA GLY A 157 1.37 -42.29 -17.27
C GLY A 157 0.28 -43.31 -16.91
N VAL A 158 -0.30 -43.89 -17.95
CA VAL A 158 -0.87 -45.23 -17.89
C VAL A 158 -0.21 -45.99 -19.05
N GLU A 159 0.67 -46.92 -18.69
CA GLU A 159 1.10 -48.00 -19.57
C GLU A 159 -0.11 -48.89 -19.91
N ALA A 160 -0.25 -49.25 -21.18
CA ALA A 160 -0.46 -50.61 -21.72
C ALA A 160 -1.10 -50.53 -23.12
#